data_AF-A0A1E7LYS3-F1
#
_entry.id   AF-A0A1E7LYS3-F1
#
_cell.length_a   1.000
_cell.length_b   1.000
_cell.length_c   1.000
_cell.angle_alpha   90.00
_cell.angle_beta   90.00
_cell.angle_gamma   90.00
#
_symmetry.space_group_name_H-M   'P 1'
#
loop_
_entity.id
_entity.type
_entity.pdbx_description
1 polymer ?
#
loop_
_entity_poly.entity_id
_entity_poly.type
_entity_poly.pdbx_seq_one_letter_code
_entity_poly.pdbx_strand_id
1 'polypeptide(L)'
;MNWWHRAHNTPLAVVVLTATMLAVPLLGGSAVPIPSLLAGMSAGIPVALALPAVPAALTLQALNRVPRVYDTTAVRPVTSYRAGMLATTALIAVAIGLAATYVADSSMALAAARNFVGYLGTGLIIQQLLGHLYGPLAVTLVPVLCALIGLAPGGRPYPWTWPLHQAPSAIAATASLLLITSGTAAASFFTPRGAARRASN
;
A
#
# COMPACT_ATOMS: atom_id res chain seq x y z
N MET A 1 -24.70 5.04 10.88
CA MET A 1 -23.23 4.96 10.71
C MET A 1 -22.75 4.09 9.54
N ASN A 2 -23.50 3.06 9.10
CA ASN A 2 -23.02 2.12 8.06
C ASN A 2 -22.98 2.66 6.61
N TRP A 3 -23.60 3.81 6.35
CA TRP A 3 -23.73 4.33 4.98
C TRP A 3 -22.38 4.73 4.36
N TRP A 4 -21.50 5.39 5.12
CA TRP A 4 -20.19 5.81 4.60
C TRP A 4 -19.35 4.60 4.17
N HIS A 5 -19.33 3.56 5.01
CA HIS A 5 -18.64 2.29 4.75
C HIS A 5 -19.19 1.57 3.51
N ARG A 6 -20.51 1.59 3.30
CA ARG A 6 -21.14 1.02 2.09
C ARG A 6 -20.82 1.83 0.84
N ALA A 7 -20.90 3.15 0.92
CA ALA A 7 -20.60 4.04 -0.20
C ALA A 7 -19.15 3.85 -0.69
N HIS A 8 -18.20 3.75 0.24
CA HIS A 8 -16.78 3.54 -0.06
C HIS A 8 -16.38 2.06 -0.24
N ASN A 9 -17.33 1.12 -0.15
CA ASN A 9 -17.07 -0.33 -0.22
C ASN A 9 -15.96 -0.83 0.72
N THR A 10 -15.84 -0.23 1.90
CA THR A 10 -14.78 -0.57 2.87
C THR A 10 -14.79 -2.04 3.33
N PRO A 11 -15.95 -2.75 3.42
CA PRO A 11 -15.93 -4.17 3.76
C PRO A 11 -15.19 -5.01 2.71
N LEU A 12 -15.36 -4.70 1.42
CA LEU A 12 -14.62 -5.39 0.36
C LEU A 12 -13.11 -5.18 0.49
N ALA A 13 -12.68 -3.94 0.76
CA ALA A 13 -11.26 -3.65 0.94
C ALA A 13 -10.66 -4.44 2.12
N VAL A 14 -11.40 -4.56 3.22
CA VAL A 14 -10.98 -5.37 4.38
C VAL A 14 -10.94 -6.86 4.03
N VAL A 15 -11.96 -7.40 3.36
CA VAL A 15 -12.00 -8.81 2.94
C VAL A 15 -10.86 -9.14 1.98
N VAL A 16 -10.57 -8.29 0.99
CA VAL A 16 -9.44 -8.53 0.09
C VAL A 16 -8.12 -8.41 0.83
N LEU A 17 -7.98 -7.45 1.75
CA LEU A 17 -6.78 -7.35 2.58
C LEU A 17 -6.55 -8.62 3.40
N THR A 18 -7.55 -9.10 4.13
CA THR A 18 -7.43 -10.29 4.96
C THR A 18 -7.13 -11.52 4.11
N ALA A 19 -7.87 -11.74 3.03
CA ALA A 19 -7.64 -12.85 2.12
C ALA A 19 -6.23 -12.81 1.51
N THR A 20 -5.77 -11.62 1.10
CA THR A 20 -4.43 -11.44 0.53
C THR A 20 -3.35 -11.76 1.56
N MET A 21 -3.47 -11.24 2.78
CA MET A 21 -2.48 -11.47 3.84
C MET A 21 -2.43 -12.93 4.28
N LEU A 22 -3.57 -13.62 4.31
CA LEU A 22 -3.64 -15.06 4.61
C LEU A 22 -3.07 -15.93 3.48
N ALA A 23 -3.09 -15.46 2.23
CA ALA A 23 -2.49 -16.16 1.10
C ALA A 23 -0.95 -16.05 1.05
N VAL A 24 -0.36 -15.03 1.69
CA VAL A 24 1.09 -14.78 1.64
C VAL A 24 1.94 -15.98 2.06
N PRO A 25 1.69 -16.66 3.20
CA PRO A 25 2.50 -17.81 3.62
C PRO A 25 2.45 -18.97 2.61
N LEU A 26 1.32 -19.14 1.92
CA LEU A 26 1.13 -20.19 0.91
C LEU A 26 1.91 -19.94 -0.38
N LEU A 27 2.36 -18.71 -0.60
CA LEU A 27 3.04 -18.26 -1.82
C LEU A 27 4.53 -17.96 -1.62
N GLY A 28 5.09 -18.30 -0.46
CA GLY A 28 6.48 -17.98 -0.10
C GLY A 28 7.54 -18.55 -1.06
N GLY A 29 7.25 -19.68 -1.72
CA GLY A 29 8.12 -20.30 -2.72
C GLY A 29 7.89 -19.82 -4.16
N SER A 30 6.84 -19.02 -4.41
CA SER A 30 6.48 -18.58 -5.76
C SER A 30 7.16 -17.26 -6.09
N ALA A 31 7.96 -17.26 -7.16
CA ALA A 31 8.59 -16.06 -7.70
C ALA A 31 8.17 -15.85 -9.16
N VAL A 32 7.88 -14.60 -9.52
CA VAL A 32 7.67 -14.22 -10.92
C VAL A 32 9.04 -13.89 -11.51
N PRO A 33 9.47 -14.56 -12.59
CA PRO A 33 10.72 -14.22 -13.26
C PRO A 33 10.56 -12.84 -13.89
N ILE A 34 11.29 -11.85 -13.37
CA ILE A 34 11.34 -10.50 -13.93
C ILE A 34 12.80 -10.25 -14.31
N PRO A 35 13.09 -9.82 -15.55
CA PRO A 35 14.46 -9.49 -15.93
C PRO A 35 14.96 -8.35 -15.05
N SER A 36 16.08 -8.55 -14.36
CA SER A 36 16.78 -7.44 -13.70
C SER A 36 17.59 -6.70 -14.76
N LEU A 37 17.28 -5.42 -14.96
CA LEU A 37 17.98 -4.59 -15.95
C LEU A 37 19.36 -4.15 -15.47
N LEU A 38 19.61 -4.15 -14.14
CA LEU A 38 20.86 -3.68 -13.54
C LEU A 38 21.74 -4.78 -12.95
N ALA A 39 21.16 -5.92 -12.52
CA ALA A 39 21.92 -6.98 -11.85
C ALA A 39 22.47 -8.07 -12.79
N GLY A 40 22.17 -8.01 -14.09
CA GLY A 40 22.70 -8.94 -15.11
C GLY A 40 22.17 -10.38 -15.05
N MET A 41 21.54 -10.79 -13.95
CA MET A 41 20.87 -12.09 -13.77
C MET A 41 19.38 -11.90 -13.48
N SER A 42 18.55 -12.83 -13.98
CA SER A 42 17.11 -12.84 -13.71
C SER A 42 16.88 -13.17 -12.23
N ALA A 43 16.51 -12.16 -11.43
CA ALA A 43 16.13 -12.32 -10.04
C ALA A 43 14.62 -12.23 -9.96
N GLY A 44 13.94 -13.34 -9.63
CA GLY A 44 12.49 -13.34 -9.50
C GLY A 44 12.05 -12.53 -8.28
N ILE A 45 10.99 -11.74 -8.42
CA ILE A 45 10.33 -11.16 -7.25
C ILE A 45 9.44 -12.23 -6.62
N PRO A 46 9.58 -12.50 -5.31
CA PRO A 46 8.60 -13.31 -4.59
C PRO A 46 7.22 -12.68 -4.71
N VAL A 47 6.25 -13.43 -5.24
CA VAL A 47 4.86 -12.96 -5.45
C VAL A 47 4.30 -12.37 -4.17
N ALA A 48 4.63 -13.01 -3.03
CA ALA A 48 4.29 -12.58 -1.69
C ALA A 48 4.65 -11.11 -1.36
N LEU A 49 5.71 -10.55 -1.94
CA LEU A 49 6.14 -9.17 -1.68
C LEU A 49 5.38 -8.14 -2.53
N ALA A 50 4.86 -8.55 -3.68
CA ALA A 50 4.08 -7.71 -4.59
C ALA A 50 2.56 -7.81 -4.34
N LEU A 51 2.09 -8.97 -3.87
CA LEU A 51 0.68 -9.25 -3.59
C LEU A 51 -0.01 -8.18 -2.71
N PRO A 52 0.64 -7.60 -1.67
CA PRO A 52 0.07 -6.53 -0.86
C PRO A 52 -0.30 -5.24 -1.62
N ALA A 53 0.20 -5.06 -2.85
CA ALA A 53 -0.20 -3.94 -3.71
C ALA A 53 -1.68 -4.00 -4.07
N VAL A 54 -2.26 -5.20 -4.20
CA VAL A 54 -3.68 -5.39 -4.56
C VAL A 54 -4.62 -4.77 -3.51
N PRO A 55 -4.57 -5.16 -2.22
CA PRO A 55 -5.43 -4.55 -1.21
C PRO A 55 -5.10 -3.07 -0.96
N ALA A 56 -3.85 -2.63 -1.17
CA ALA A 56 -3.49 -1.21 -1.08
C ALA A 56 -4.18 -0.39 -2.19
N ALA A 57 -4.16 -0.86 -3.44
CA ALA A 57 -4.84 -0.22 -4.56
C ALA A 57 -6.37 -0.18 -4.35
N LEU A 58 -6.97 -1.28 -3.87
CA LEU A 58 -8.40 -1.32 -3.54
C LEU A 58 -8.77 -0.39 -2.38
N THR A 59 -7.90 -0.25 -1.38
CA THR A 59 -8.10 0.71 -0.28
C THR A 59 -8.12 2.15 -0.81
N LEU A 60 -7.21 2.50 -1.72
CA LEU A 60 -7.21 3.81 -2.38
C LEU A 60 -8.43 4.01 -3.27
N GLN A 61 -8.83 2.99 -4.04
CA GLN A 61 -10.04 3.04 -4.85
C GLN A 61 -11.29 3.25 -3.97
N ALA A 62 -11.39 2.53 -2.84
CA ALA A 62 -12.45 2.67 -1.86
C ALA A 62 -12.54 4.12 -1.35
N LEU A 63 -11.41 4.72 -0.99
CA LEU A 63 -11.33 6.13 -0.53
C LEU A 63 -11.75 7.15 -1.60
N ASN A 64 -11.58 6.82 -2.87
CA ASN A 64 -11.87 7.68 -4.02
C ASN A 64 -13.20 7.41 -4.69
N ARG A 65 -13.96 6.42 -4.21
CA ARG A 65 -15.21 5.99 -4.84
C ARG A 65 -16.29 7.07 -4.82
N VAL A 66 -16.30 7.91 -3.79
CA VAL A 66 -17.22 9.04 -3.67
C VAL A 66 -16.46 10.35 -3.94
N PRO A 67 -16.96 11.23 -4.82
CA PRO A 67 -16.35 12.53 -5.06
C PRO A 67 -16.23 13.37 -3.79
N ARG A 68 -15.05 13.98 -3.58
CA ARG A 68 -14.77 14.78 -2.36
C ARG A 68 -15.69 15.99 -2.18
N VAL A 69 -16.33 16.48 -3.24
CA VAL A 69 -17.31 17.59 -3.17
C VAL A 69 -18.49 17.24 -2.25
N TYR A 70 -18.89 15.96 -2.20
CA TYR A 70 -19.94 15.50 -1.29
C TYR A 70 -19.48 15.36 0.15
N ASP A 71 -18.17 15.31 0.39
CA ASP A 71 -17.61 15.24 1.74
C ASP A 71 -17.44 16.63 2.35
N THR A 72 -17.19 17.66 1.54
CA THR A 72 -17.02 19.04 2.02
C THR A 72 -18.32 19.68 2.50
N THR A 73 -19.47 19.20 2.03
CA THR A 73 -20.80 19.68 2.45
C THR A 73 -21.45 18.78 3.52
N ALA A 74 -20.80 17.69 3.90
CA ALA A 74 -21.36 16.76 4.87
C ALA A 74 -21.16 17.29 6.30
N VAL A 75 -22.21 17.22 7.12
CA VAL A 75 -22.18 17.60 8.56
C VAL A 75 -21.32 16.64 9.40
N ARG A 76 -20.95 15.47 8.85
CA ARG A 76 -20.24 14.40 9.56
C ARG A 76 -18.71 14.53 9.42
N PRO A 77 -17.92 14.01 10.39
CA PRO A 77 -16.46 14.10 10.35
C PRO A 77 -15.84 13.08 9.37
N VAL A 78 -15.94 13.34 8.07
CA VAL A 78 -15.46 12.42 7.01
C VAL A 78 -13.94 12.19 7.10
N THR A 79 -13.17 13.21 7.50
CA THR A 79 -11.72 13.09 7.70
C THR A 79 -11.39 12.03 8.74
N SER A 80 -12.13 11.97 9.84
CA SER A 80 -11.96 10.95 10.89
C SER A 80 -12.30 9.55 10.40
N TYR A 81 -13.33 9.39 9.54
CA TYR A 81 -13.65 8.08 8.96
C TYR A 81 -12.58 7.59 7.98
N ARG A 82 -11.98 8.49 7.20
CA ARG A 82 -10.85 8.16 6.31
C ARG A 82 -9.61 7.77 7.10
N ALA A 83 -9.23 8.57 8.08
CA ALA A 83 -8.10 8.27 8.97
C ALA A 83 -8.33 6.95 9.71
N GLY A 84 -9.54 6.73 10.24
CA GLY A 84 -9.95 5.50 10.88
C GLY A 84 -9.87 4.28 9.97
N MET A 85 -10.33 4.39 8.72
CA MET A 85 -10.20 3.33 7.72
C MET A 85 -8.74 2.99 7.44
N LEU A 86 -7.89 3.99 7.18
CA LEU A 86 -6.47 3.81 6.91
C LEU A 86 -5.72 3.19 8.10
N ALA A 87 -6.00 3.67 9.31
CA ALA A 87 -5.42 3.13 10.53
C ALA A 87 -5.88 1.67 10.74
N THR A 88 -7.17 1.38 10.55
CA THR A 88 -7.72 0.03 10.73
C THR A 88 -7.12 -0.95 9.72
N THR A 89 -7.03 -0.61 8.44
CA THR A 89 -6.43 -1.50 7.43
C THR A 89 -4.95 -1.72 7.69
N ALA A 90 -4.19 -0.69 8.07
CA ALA A 90 -2.78 -0.84 8.46
C ALA A 90 -2.64 -1.76 9.69
N LEU A 91 -3.45 -1.57 10.72
CA LEU A 91 -3.44 -2.39 11.93
C LEU A 91 -3.81 -3.85 11.65
N ILE A 92 -4.84 -4.09 10.83
CA ILE A 92 -5.22 -5.45 10.41
C ILE A 92 -4.07 -6.14 9.68
N ALA A 93 -3.44 -5.44 8.72
CA ALA A 93 -2.31 -6.00 7.97
C ALA A 93 -1.14 -6.38 8.90
N VAL A 94 -0.78 -5.49 9.82
CA VAL A 94 0.29 -5.72 10.80
C VAL A 94 -0.08 -6.85 11.76
N ALA A 95 -1.31 -6.89 12.28
CA ALA A 95 -1.77 -7.94 13.17
C ALA A 95 -1.73 -9.32 12.49
N ILE A 96 -2.21 -9.44 11.25
CA ILE A 96 -2.16 -10.70 10.49
C ILE A 96 -0.72 -11.08 10.18
N GLY A 97 0.12 -10.13 9.74
CA GLY A 97 1.53 -10.38 9.45
C GLY A 97 2.30 -10.89 10.68
N LEU A 98 2.09 -10.26 11.85
CA LEU A 98 2.65 -10.70 13.12
C LEU A 98 2.12 -12.09 13.51
N ALA A 99 0.79 -12.30 13.48
CA ALA A 99 0.19 -13.57 13.82
C ALA A 99 0.71 -14.71 12.93
N ALA A 100 0.81 -14.50 11.61
CA ALA A 100 1.35 -15.47 10.67
C ALA A 100 2.85 -15.73 10.89
N THR A 101 3.61 -14.73 11.34
CA THR A 101 5.02 -14.93 11.72
C THR A 101 5.13 -15.86 12.91
N TYR A 102 4.28 -15.72 13.93
CA TYR A 102 4.32 -16.58 15.12
C TYR A 102 3.69 -17.96 14.93
N VAL A 103 2.58 -18.05 14.18
CA VAL A 103 1.80 -19.28 14.03
C VAL A 103 2.31 -20.16 12.89
N ALA A 104 2.77 -19.55 11.79
CA ALA A 104 3.18 -20.27 10.58
C ALA A 104 4.69 -20.15 10.30
N ASP A 105 5.47 -19.61 11.25
CA ASP A 105 6.92 -19.36 11.12
C ASP A 105 7.31 -18.63 9.82
N SER A 106 6.42 -17.76 9.35
CA SER A 106 6.54 -17.12 8.04
C SER A 106 7.02 -15.67 8.17
N SER A 107 8.33 -15.48 8.12
CA SER A 107 8.93 -14.13 8.05
C SER A 107 8.42 -13.31 6.84
N MET A 108 8.02 -14.00 5.76
CA MET A 108 7.45 -13.38 4.57
C MET A 108 6.14 -12.62 4.86
N ALA A 109 5.33 -13.09 5.81
CA ALA A 109 4.08 -12.42 6.18
C ALA A 109 4.32 -11.05 6.82
N LEU A 110 5.37 -10.92 7.64
CA LEU A 110 5.79 -9.63 8.20
C LEU A 110 6.26 -8.67 7.09
N ALA A 111 7.07 -9.16 6.15
CA ALA A 111 7.51 -8.37 5.00
C ALA A 111 6.33 -7.88 4.16
N ALA A 112 5.33 -8.74 3.93
CA ALA A 112 4.12 -8.39 3.19
C ALA A 112 3.28 -7.32 3.91
N ALA A 113 3.11 -7.43 5.23
CA ALA A 113 2.42 -6.41 6.03
C ALA A 113 3.14 -5.06 5.98
N ARG A 114 4.47 -5.05 6.13
CA ARG A 114 5.29 -3.84 5.96
C ARG A 114 5.15 -3.25 4.56
N ASN A 115 5.15 -4.09 3.53
CA ASN A 115 5.03 -3.66 2.14
C ASN A 115 3.64 -3.08 1.87
N PHE A 116 2.55 -3.66 2.39
CA PHE A 116 1.21 -3.09 2.33
C PHE A 116 1.19 -1.65 2.85
N VAL A 117 1.77 -1.42 4.03
CA VAL A 117 1.82 -0.11 4.67
C VAL A 117 2.60 0.90 3.81
N GLY A 118 3.76 0.49 3.29
CA GLY A 118 4.58 1.34 2.41
C GLY A 118 3.90 1.65 1.08
N TYR A 119 3.25 0.66 0.45
CA TYR A 119 2.50 0.86 -0.78
C TYR A 119 1.32 1.81 -0.57
N LEU A 120 0.51 1.57 0.47
CA LEU A 120 -0.63 2.42 0.80
C LEU A 120 -0.19 3.87 1.04
N GLY A 121 0.89 4.08 1.81
CA GLY A 121 1.48 5.39 2.04
C GLY A 121 1.95 6.07 0.74
N THR A 122 2.69 5.34 -0.10
CA THR A 122 3.15 5.84 -1.40
C THR A 122 1.99 6.26 -2.29
N GLY A 123 0.95 5.42 -2.39
CA GLY A 123 -0.23 5.71 -3.18
C GLY A 123 -1.00 6.93 -2.68
N LEU A 124 -1.10 7.14 -1.36
CA LEU A 124 -1.69 8.36 -0.77
C LEU A 124 -0.90 9.62 -1.14
N ILE A 125 0.44 9.57 -1.03
CA ILE A 125 1.32 10.69 -1.39
C ILE A 125 1.16 11.03 -2.88
N ILE A 126 1.29 10.04 -3.76
CA ILE A 126 1.18 10.25 -5.21
C ILE A 126 -0.21 10.75 -5.59
N GLN A 127 -1.25 10.19 -4.99
CA GLN A 127 -2.61 10.66 -5.19
C GLN A 127 -2.77 12.13 -4.82
N GLN A 128 -2.14 12.57 -3.73
CA GLN A 128 -2.22 13.96 -3.30
C GLN A 128 -1.50 14.91 -4.27
N LEU A 129 -0.35 14.47 -4.79
CA LEU A 129 0.51 15.28 -5.66
C LEU A 129 0.01 15.33 -7.11
N LEU A 130 -0.41 14.19 -7.66
CA LEU A 130 -0.73 14.01 -9.08
C LEU A 130 -2.24 13.79 -9.35
N GLY A 131 -3.00 13.36 -8.33
CA GLY A 131 -4.45 13.14 -8.43
C GLY A 131 -4.89 11.69 -8.19
N HIS A 132 -6.19 11.49 -7.97
CA HIS A 132 -6.77 10.21 -7.51
C HIS A 132 -6.55 9.01 -8.44
N LEU A 133 -6.33 9.24 -9.74
CA LEU A 133 -6.04 8.16 -10.70
C LEU A 133 -4.63 7.59 -10.52
N TYR A 134 -3.68 8.40 -10.07
CA TYR A 134 -2.27 8.02 -10.02
C TYR A 134 -1.88 7.27 -8.75
N GLY A 135 -2.66 7.37 -7.67
CA GLY A 135 -2.39 6.66 -6.42
C GLY A 135 -2.38 5.13 -6.60
N PRO A 136 -3.49 4.51 -7.08
CA PRO A 136 -3.52 3.08 -7.35
C PRO A 136 -2.49 2.62 -8.39
N LEU A 137 -2.21 3.43 -9.41
CA LEU A 137 -1.18 3.14 -10.41
C LEU A 137 0.22 3.12 -9.79
N ALA A 138 0.54 4.05 -8.90
CA ALA A 138 1.82 4.05 -8.21
C ALA A 138 1.99 2.78 -7.36
N VAL A 139 0.94 2.37 -6.65
CA VAL A 139 0.96 1.15 -5.82
C VAL A 139 1.30 -0.10 -6.64
N THR A 140 0.78 -0.22 -7.85
CA THR A 140 1.05 -1.39 -8.71
C THR A 140 2.40 -1.30 -9.40
N LEU A 141 2.88 -0.09 -9.72
CA LEU A 141 4.16 0.12 -10.41
C LEU A 141 5.37 -0.01 -9.49
N VAL A 142 5.27 0.40 -8.22
CA VAL A 142 6.41 0.39 -7.27
C VAL A 142 7.08 -1.00 -7.15
N PRO A 143 6.36 -2.12 -6.93
CA PRO A 143 6.98 -3.44 -6.87
C PRO A 143 7.72 -3.79 -8.17
N VAL A 144 7.15 -3.43 -9.33
CA VAL A 144 7.73 -3.70 -10.64
C VAL A 144 9.00 -2.87 -10.86
N LEU A 145 8.98 -1.58 -10.53
CA LEU A 145 10.16 -0.73 -10.62
C LEU A 145 11.27 -1.20 -9.68
N CYS A 146 10.91 -1.64 -8.46
CA CYS A 146 11.88 -2.26 -7.57
C CYS A 146 12.47 -3.54 -8.20
N ALA A 147 11.67 -4.36 -8.88
CA ALA A 147 12.17 -5.55 -9.61
C ALA A 147 13.25 -5.20 -10.63
N LEU A 148 12.92 -4.22 -11.47
CA LEU A 148 13.67 -3.94 -12.68
C LEU A 148 15.01 -3.27 -12.36
N ILE A 149 15.00 -2.30 -11.44
CA ILE A 149 16.13 -1.41 -11.18
C ILE A 149 16.51 -1.31 -9.70
N GLY A 150 15.91 -2.15 -8.84
CA GLY A 150 16.06 -2.04 -7.39
C GLY A 150 17.13 -2.91 -6.75
N LEU A 151 17.82 -3.72 -7.55
CA LEU A 151 18.89 -4.61 -7.11
C LEU A 151 20.24 -4.11 -7.63
N ALA A 152 21.20 -4.00 -6.72
CA ALA A 152 22.60 -3.75 -7.04
C ALA A 152 23.27 -5.02 -7.60
N PRO A 153 24.44 -4.91 -8.27
CA PRO A 153 25.26 -6.05 -8.62
C PRO A 153 25.48 -6.95 -7.39
N GLY A 154 25.25 -8.26 -7.55
CA GLY A 154 25.27 -9.22 -6.43
C GLY A 154 23.91 -9.42 -5.72
N GLY A 155 22.81 -8.88 -6.26
CA GLY A 155 21.45 -9.20 -5.83
C GLY A 155 21.01 -8.52 -4.53
N ARG A 156 21.76 -7.50 -4.06
CA ARG A 156 21.42 -6.76 -2.84
C ARG A 156 20.44 -5.62 -3.16
N PRO A 157 19.35 -5.44 -2.40
CA PRO A 157 18.41 -4.35 -2.63
C PRO A 157 19.03 -2.99 -2.26
N TYR A 158 18.81 -1.98 -3.11
CA TYR A 158 19.16 -0.60 -2.78
C TYR A 158 18.38 -0.09 -1.55
N PRO A 159 18.87 0.95 -0.84
CA PRO A 159 18.17 1.49 0.34
C PRO A 159 16.76 2.01 0.05
N TRP A 160 16.52 2.51 -1.16
CA TRP A 160 15.22 3.04 -1.58
C TRP A 160 14.22 1.93 -1.98
N THR A 161 14.65 0.68 -2.17
CA THR A 161 13.78 -0.44 -2.58
C THR A 161 13.25 -1.22 -1.40
N TRP A 162 12.64 -0.51 -0.44
CA TRP A 162 12.07 -1.09 0.77
C TRP A 162 11.25 -2.37 0.54
N PRO A 163 10.50 -2.58 -0.58
CA PRO A 163 9.72 -3.80 -0.74
C PRO A 163 10.55 -5.07 -0.86
N LEU A 164 11.78 -4.95 -1.35
CA LEU A 164 12.69 -6.07 -1.61
C LEU A 164 13.55 -6.45 -0.40
N HIS A 165 13.57 -5.62 0.63
CA HIS A 165 14.34 -5.89 1.84
C HIS A 165 13.73 -7.07 2.60
N GLN A 166 14.59 -7.83 3.27
CA GLN A 166 14.18 -8.93 4.15
C GLN A 166 13.23 -8.45 5.26
N ALA A 167 12.43 -9.37 5.80
CA ALA A 167 11.40 -9.07 6.80
C ALA A 167 11.87 -8.23 8.00
N PRO A 168 13.01 -8.54 8.67
CA PRO A 168 13.47 -7.78 9.83
C PRO A 168 14.20 -6.46 9.49
N SER A 169 14.21 -6.02 8.23
CA SER A 169 14.94 -4.81 7.84
C SER A 169 14.34 -3.55 8.47
N ALA A 170 15.11 -2.93 9.37
CA ALA A 170 14.75 -1.67 10.03
C ALA A 170 14.62 -0.50 9.04
N ILE A 171 15.47 -0.46 8.00
CA ILE A 171 15.41 0.58 6.96
C ILE A 171 14.08 0.51 6.20
N ALA A 172 13.64 -0.69 5.85
CA ALA A 172 12.38 -0.85 5.14
C ALA A 172 11.17 -0.58 6.06
N ALA A 173 11.25 -0.96 7.34
CA ALA A 173 10.20 -0.69 8.31
C ALA A 173 10.04 0.83 8.53
N THR A 174 11.14 1.53 8.74
CA THR A 174 11.16 2.99 8.87
C THR A 174 10.66 3.69 7.61
N ALA A 175 11.09 3.26 6.41
CA ALA A 175 10.58 3.78 5.15
C ALA A 175 9.05 3.61 5.03
N SER A 176 8.51 2.41 5.29
CA SER A 176 7.06 2.17 5.24
C SER A 176 6.29 3.03 6.26
N LEU A 177 6.83 3.18 7.48
CA LEU A 177 6.23 4.04 8.51
C LEU A 177 6.22 5.51 8.10
N LEU A 178 7.32 6.01 7.53
CA LEU A 178 7.40 7.38 7.02
C LEU A 178 6.43 7.61 5.87
N LEU A 179 6.31 6.64 4.94
CA LEU A 179 5.38 6.72 3.82
C LEU A 179 3.92 6.76 4.27
N ILE A 180 3.51 5.88 5.20
CA ILE A 180 2.11 5.86 5.66
C ILE A 180 1.77 7.08 6.49
N THR A 181 2.65 7.52 7.39
CA THR A 181 2.42 8.72 8.23
C THR A 181 2.37 9.97 7.38
N SER A 182 3.29 10.13 6.42
CA SER A 182 3.27 11.24 5.47
C SER A 182 2.04 11.20 4.57
N GLY A 183 1.67 10.03 4.04
CA GLY A 183 0.50 9.85 3.18
C GLY A 183 -0.83 10.12 3.89
N THR A 184 -0.98 9.63 5.13
CA THR A 184 -2.17 9.86 5.97
C THR A 184 -2.28 11.32 6.40
N ALA A 185 -1.17 11.94 6.81
CA ALA A 185 -1.12 13.37 7.10
C ALA A 185 -1.50 14.17 5.84
N ALA A 186 -0.92 13.85 4.69
CA ALA A 186 -1.20 14.56 3.45
C ALA A 186 -2.67 14.44 3.02
N ALA A 187 -3.26 13.25 3.18
CA ALA A 187 -4.66 13.00 2.87
C ALA A 187 -5.63 13.71 3.83
N SER A 188 -5.20 14.00 5.06
CA SER A 188 -6.01 14.62 6.11
C SER A 188 -5.92 16.14 6.13
N PHE A 189 -4.75 16.70 5.83
CA PHE A 189 -4.48 18.14 5.99
C PHE A 189 -4.46 18.93 4.68
N PHE A 190 -4.28 18.28 3.51
CA PHE A 190 -4.17 19.00 2.25
C PHE A 190 -5.34 18.74 1.30
N THR A 191 -5.81 19.82 0.65
CA THR A 191 -6.76 19.74 -0.47
C THR A 191 -6.05 19.21 -1.72
N PRO A 192 -6.55 18.17 -2.40
CA PRO A 192 -5.90 17.63 -3.59
C PRO A 192 -5.82 18.64 -4.72
N ARG A 193 -4.67 18.73 -5.39
CA ARG A 193 -4.42 19.68 -6.50
C ARG A 193 -5.43 19.58 -7.65
N GLY A 194 -6.05 18.42 -7.86
CA GLY A 194 -7.06 18.21 -8.89
C GLY A 194 -8.45 18.81 -8.60
N ALA A 195 -8.77 19.12 -7.33
CA ALA A 195 -10.05 19.73 -6.96
C ALA A 195 -10.08 21.25 -7.25
N ALA A 196 -8.94 21.93 -7.07
CA ALA A 196 -8.82 23.37 -7.34
C ALA A 196 -9.02 23.70 -8.83
N ARG A 197 -8.60 22.82 -9.74
CA ARG A 197 -8.62 23.06 -11.20
C ARG A 197 -10.01 22.91 -11.84
N ARG A 198 -10.99 22.30 -11.15
CA ARG A 198 -12.38 22.18 -11.64
C ARG A 198 -13.31 23.25 -11.09
N ALA A 199 -12.90 24.00 -10.07
CA ALA A 199 -13.70 25.10 -9.53
C ALA A 199 -13.51 26.41 -10.32
N SER A 200 -12.57 26.45 -11.27
CA SER A 200 -12.22 27.61 -12.09
C SER A 200 -12.71 27.54 -13.53
N ASN A 201 -13.49 26.51 -13.89
CA ASN A 201 -14.13 26.34 -15.20
C ASN A 201 -15.65 26.25 -15.00
#